data_AF-A0A7Y2A1Q7-F1
#
_entry.id   AF-A0A7Y2A1Q7-F1
#
_cell.length_a   1.000
_cell.length_b   1.000
_cell.length_c   1.000
_cell.angle_alpha   90.00
_cell.angle_beta   90.00
_cell.angle_gamma   90.00
#
_symmetry.space_group_name_H-M   'P 1'
#
loop_
_entity.id
_entity.type
_entity.pdbx_description
1 polymer ?
#
loop_
_entity_poly.entity_id
_entity_poly.type
_entity_poly.pdbx_seq_one_letter_code
_entity_poly.pdbx_strand_id
1 'polypeptide(L)'
;MASTAIAQNAPIDFEAGGQGADWTWTVFENADNPPVEIVSNPDASGANTSATVAKITARMTGNPWCGTESMHGADIGEFALTPSNSLVKIMVYKTTISDVGIKLVNAGGGAL
;
A
#
# COMPACT_ATOMS: atom_id res chain seq x y z
N MET A 1 -32.45 -8.67 7.09
CA MET A 1 -31.07 -9.22 7.08
C MET A 1 -30.13 -8.03 7.01
N ALA A 2 -29.31 -7.80 8.03
CA ALA A 2 -28.32 -6.73 7.97
C ALA A 2 -27.29 -7.11 6.89
N SER A 3 -27.15 -6.28 5.87
CA SER A 3 -26.08 -6.42 4.90
C SER A 3 -24.78 -6.08 5.63
N THR A 4 -23.91 -7.07 5.81
CA THR A 4 -22.53 -6.83 6.24
C THR A 4 -21.85 -6.09 5.09
N ALA A 5 -21.74 -4.76 5.21
CA ALA A 5 -20.87 -4.01 4.33
C ALA A 5 -19.42 -4.38 4.70
N ILE A 6 -18.74 -5.13 3.84
CA ILE A 6 -17.31 -5.35 3.95
C ILE A 6 -16.66 -4.06 3.46
N ALA A 7 -16.21 -3.21 4.39
CA ALA A 7 -15.42 -2.04 4.05
C ALA A 7 -13.95 -2.44 3.94
N GLN A 8 -13.22 -1.78 3.03
CA GLN A 8 -11.77 -1.87 2.96
C GLN A 8 -11.14 -1.54 4.32
N ASN A 9 -10.07 -2.24 4.70
CA ASN A 9 -9.30 -1.92 5.89
C ASN A 9 -8.44 -0.66 5.65
N ALA A 10 -9.07 0.52 5.69
CA ALA A 10 -8.44 1.82 5.49
C ALA A 10 -8.83 2.83 6.61
N PRO A 11 -8.00 3.87 6.87
CA PRO A 11 -6.74 4.21 6.20
C PRO A 11 -5.54 3.35 6.62
N ILE A 12 -4.73 2.94 5.63
CA ILE A 12 -3.46 2.25 5.88
C ILE A 12 -2.45 3.26 6.44
N ASP A 13 -1.95 3.01 7.64
CA ASP A 13 -1.08 3.93 8.39
C ASP A 13 0.25 3.32 8.85
N PHE A 14 0.37 1.99 8.82
CA PHE A 14 1.57 1.25 9.25
C PHE A 14 1.96 1.46 10.72
N GLU A 15 1.03 1.93 11.55
CA GLU A 15 1.25 2.15 12.98
C GLU A 15 1.12 0.83 13.76
N ALA A 16 1.84 0.68 14.87
CA ALA A 16 1.77 -0.55 15.67
C ALA A 16 0.31 -0.87 16.09
N GLY A 17 -0.19 -2.04 15.69
CA GLY A 17 -1.59 -2.45 15.88
C GLY A 17 -2.62 -1.80 14.94
N GLY A 18 -2.16 -0.94 14.02
CA GLY A 18 -2.93 -0.29 12.96
C GLY A 18 -2.97 -1.08 11.66
N GLN A 19 -3.59 -0.48 10.63
CA GLN A 19 -3.76 -1.11 9.32
C GLN A 19 -2.46 -1.05 8.53
N GLY A 20 -2.01 -2.20 8.00
CA GLY A 20 -0.76 -2.30 7.23
C GLY A 20 0.48 -2.64 8.03
N ALA A 21 0.45 -2.56 9.36
CA ALA A 21 1.63 -2.81 10.19
C ALA A 21 2.06 -4.29 10.19
N ASP A 22 1.09 -5.19 10.33
CA ASP A 22 1.31 -6.65 10.39
C ASP A 22 0.68 -7.38 9.19
N TRP A 23 0.49 -6.67 8.08
CA TRP A 23 -0.05 -7.23 6.84
C TRP A 23 0.99 -8.03 6.06
N THR A 24 0.52 -8.92 5.18
CA THR A 24 1.37 -9.70 4.30
C THR A 24 1.73 -8.89 3.05
N TRP A 25 2.91 -8.26 3.08
CA TRP A 25 3.43 -7.50 1.95
C TRP A 25 4.33 -8.33 1.05
N THR A 26 4.09 -8.29 -0.26
CA THR A 26 4.94 -8.92 -1.29
C THR A 26 5.55 -7.84 -2.19
N VAL A 27 6.88 -7.79 -2.25
CA VAL A 27 7.61 -6.98 -3.23
C VAL A 27 7.74 -7.76 -4.53
N PHE A 28 7.52 -7.09 -5.65
CA PHE A 28 7.58 -7.69 -6.98
C PHE A 28 8.51 -6.92 -7.91
N GLU A 29 9.09 -7.66 -8.86
CA GLU A 29 9.87 -7.15 -10.00
C GLU A 29 11.03 -6.21 -9.64
N ASN A 30 11.50 -6.26 -8.41
CA ASN A 30 12.56 -5.42 -7.87
C ASN A 30 13.91 -6.15 -7.82
N ALA A 31 14.18 -7.01 -8.82
CA ALA A 31 15.30 -7.95 -8.88
C ALA A 31 15.30 -9.00 -7.75
N ASP A 32 15.85 -8.67 -6.57
CA ASP A 32 15.95 -9.56 -5.42
C ASP A 32 14.71 -9.54 -4.52
N ASN A 33 13.75 -8.65 -4.80
CA ASN A 33 12.48 -8.50 -4.06
C ASN A 33 12.67 -8.49 -2.54
N PRO A 34 13.48 -7.57 -1.98
CA PRO A 34 13.64 -7.47 -0.54
C PRO A 34 12.26 -7.19 0.10
N PRO A 35 11.98 -7.74 1.30
CA PRO A 35 10.71 -7.50 1.96
C PRO A 35 10.49 -6.01 2.24
N VAL A 36 9.23 -5.61 2.37
CA VAL A 36 8.86 -4.26 2.85
C VAL A 36 9.44 -4.05 4.25
N GLU A 37 9.99 -2.86 4.47
CA GLU A 37 10.45 -2.41 5.79
C GLU A 37 9.40 -1.46 6.37
N ILE A 38 8.98 -1.67 7.63
CA ILE A 38 8.25 -0.66 8.39
C ILE A 38 9.28 0.13 9.21
N VAL A 39 9.43 1.42 8.91
CA VAL A 39 10.47 2.28 9.46
C VAL A 39 9.87 3.55 10.07
N SER A 40 10.62 4.24 10.93
CA SER A 40 10.23 5.58 11.38
C SER A 40 10.02 6.51 10.19
N ASN A 41 8.93 7.28 10.22
CA ASN A 41 8.61 8.22 9.16
C ASN A 41 9.73 9.29 9.03
N PRO A 42 10.42 9.38 7.87
CA PRO A 42 11.51 10.32 7.69
C PRO A 42 11.06 11.79 7.68
N ASP A 43 9.76 12.05 7.47
CA ASP A 43 9.15 13.37 7.53
C ASP A 43 7.77 13.28 8.22
N ALA A 44 7.80 13.11 9.53
CA ALA A 44 6.60 13.05 10.38
C ALA A 44 5.94 14.42 10.62
N SER A 45 6.04 15.33 9.65
CA SER A 45 5.53 16.69 9.74
C SER A 45 4.48 16.97 8.64
N GLY A 46 3.74 18.07 8.78
CA GLY A 46 2.77 18.48 7.76
C GLY A 46 1.58 17.52 7.65
N ALA A 47 1.35 16.98 6.45
CA ALA A 47 0.13 16.22 6.14
C ALA A 47 0.17 14.75 6.60
N ASN A 48 1.36 14.14 6.72
CA ASN A 48 1.50 12.79 7.24
C ASN A 48 2.29 12.81 8.57
N THR A 49 1.57 12.69 9.67
CA THR A 49 2.14 12.68 11.02
C THR A 49 2.27 11.27 11.61
N SER A 50 2.16 10.23 10.78
CA SER A 50 2.39 8.84 11.21
C SER A 50 3.82 8.71 11.78
N ALA A 51 3.96 7.95 12.87
CA ALA A 51 5.26 7.64 13.46
C ALA A 51 6.05 6.66 12.57
N THR A 52 5.36 5.77 11.86
CA THR A 52 5.96 4.78 10.97
C THR A 52 5.36 4.82 9.56
N VAL A 53 6.12 4.29 8.60
CA VAL A 53 5.73 4.17 7.19
C VAL A 53 6.30 2.88 6.59
N ALA A 54 5.65 2.35 5.55
CA ALA A 54 6.25 1.33 4.70
C ALA A 54 7.31 1.92 3.77
N LYS A 55 8.40 1.16 3.58
CA LYS A 55 9.51 1.48 2.70
C LYS A 55 9.88 0.28 1.84
N ILE A 56 10.04 0.54 0.55
CA ILE A 56 10.78 -0.33 -0.36
C ILE A 56 11.98 0.43 -0.91
N THR A 57 13.05 -0.30 -1.24
CA THR A 57 14.20 0.26 -1.95
C THR A 57 14.20 -0.27 -3.38
N ALA A 58 13.81 0.56 -4.34
CA ALA A 58 13.89 0.20 -5.76
C ALA A 58 15.36 -0.04 -6.16
N ARG A 59 15.65 -1.20 -6.75
CA ARG A 59 16.99 -1.60 -7.16
C ARG A 59 17.32 -1.01 -8.52
N MET A 60 18.60 -0.68 -8.72
CA MET A 60 19.09 -0.29 -10.05
C MET A 60 18.89 -1.38 -11.11
N THR A 61 18.95 -2.65 -10.71
CA THR A 61 18.72 -3.81 -11.57
C THR A 61 17.26 -4.29 -11.55
N GLY A 62 16.38 -3.62 -10.82
CA GLY A 62 14.95 -3.91 -10.79
C GLY A 62 14.23 -3.31 -12.00
N ASN A 63 13.01 -3.78 -12.26
CA ASN A 63 12.18 -3.20 -13.31
C ASN A 63 11.69 -1.80 -12.88
N PRO A 64 11.46 -0.87 -13.83
CA PRO A 64 11.03 0.48 -13.51
C PRO A 64 9.61 0.56 -12.91
N TRP A 65 8.83 -0.52 -13.01
CA TRP A 65 7.49 -0.67 -12.43
C TRP A 65 7.46 -1.57 -11.19
N CYS A 66 8.62 -1.86 -10.58
CA CYS A 66 8.67 -2.62 -9.33
C CYS A 66 7.84 -1.96 -8.22
N GLY A 67 7.33 -2.77 -7.30
CA GLY A 67 6.45 -2.27 -6.26
C GLY A 67 6.21 -3.28 -5.15
N THR A 68 5.20 -2.99 -4.34
CA THR A 68 4.72 -3.90 -3.30
C THR A 68 3.20 -3.97 -3.30
N GLU A 69 2.65 -5.11 -2.91
CA GLU A 69 1.21 -5.33 -2.76
C GLU A 69 0.91 -6.08 -1.46
N SER A 70 -0.29 -5.84 -0.91
CA SER A 70 -0.84 -6.62 0.20
C SER A 70 -1.48 -7.92 -0.31
N MET A 71 -1.65 -8.92 0.55
CA MET A 71 -2.30 -10.17 0.16
C MET A 71 -3.75 -9.95 -0.29
N HIS A 72 -4.08 -10.48 -1.47
CA HIS A 72 -5.41 -10.36 -2.07
C HIS A 72 -6.45 -11.09 -1.22
N GLY A 73 -7.57 -10.43 -0.92
CA GLY A 73 -8.71 -11.04 -0.20
C GLY A 73 -8.51 -11.24 1.31
N ALA A 74 -7.35 -10.89 1.88
CA ALA A 74 -7.09 -11.00 3.31
C ALA A 74 -6.78 -9.64 3.95
N ASP A 75 -5.67 -9.00 3.59
CA ASP A 75 -5.13 -7.82 4.27
C ASP A 75 -6.00 -6.57 4.13
N ILE A 76 -5.97 -5.91 2.98
CA ILE A 76 -6.86 -4.76 2.69
C ILE A 76 -8.34 -5.18 2.63
N GLY A 77 -8.58 -6.49 2.50
CA GLY A 77 -9.90 -7.10 2.35
C GLY A 77 -10.41 -7.06 0.92
N GLU A 78 -11.74 -7.08 0.78
CA GLU A 78 -12.42 -6.92 -0.49
C GLU A 78 -12.86 -5.46 -0.67
N PHE A 79 -12.69 -4.93 -1.88
CA PHE A 79 -13.21 -3.61 -2.24
C PHE A 79 -13.82 -3.65 -3.65
N ALA A 80 -14.79 -2.76 -3.86
CA ALA A 80 -15.36 -2.46 -5.16
C ALA A 80 -15.38 -0.95 -5.35
N LEU A 81 -14.79 -0.49 -6.45
CA LEU A 81 -14.89 0.91 -6.83
C LEU A 81 -16.29 1.21 -7.39
N THR A 82 -16.94 2.17 -6.78
CA THR A 82 -18.20 2.77 -7.19
C THR A 82 -17.98 4.26 -7.42
N PRO A 83 -18.87 4.95 -8.13
CA PRO A 83 -18.79 6.41 -8.27
C PRO A 83 -18.75 7.17 -6.92
N SER A 84 -19.18 6.55 -5.81
CA SER A 84 -19.18 7.16 -4.48
C SER A 84 -17.93 6.85 -3.64
N ASN A 85 -17.05 5.94 -4.06
CA ASN A 85 -15.83 5.57 -3.33
C ASN A 85 -14.57 5.45 -4.22
N SER A 86 -14.61 6.01 -5.43
CA SER A 86 -13.54 5.93 -6.44
C SER A 86 -12.39 6.93 -6.26
N LEU A 87 -12.23 7.50 -5.07
CA LEU A 87 -11.16 8.44 -4.77
C LEU A 87 -10.10 7.78 -3.88
N VAL A 88 -8.92 7.54 -4.46
CA VAL A 88 -7.78 6.96 -3.76
C VAL A 88 -6.76 8.07 -3.46
N LYS A 89 -6.27 8.12 -2.22
CA LYS A 89 -5.19 9.02 -1.81
C LYS A 89 -4.03 8.19 -1.28
N ILE A 90 -2.82 8.59 -1.64
CA ILE A 90 -1.57 8.03 -1.12
C ILE A 90 -0.63 9.17 -0.77
N MET A 91 0.10 9.02 0.32
CA MET A 91 1.20 9.91 0.68
C MET A 91 2.49 9.14 0.40
N VAL A 92 3.39 9.70 -0.40
CA VAL A 92 4.66 9.06 -0.77
C VAL A 92 5.81 10.01 -0.49
N TYR A 93 6.74 9.55 0.34
CA TYR A 93 8.00 10.24 0.56
C TYR A 93 9.07 9.72 -0.40
N LYS A 94 9.77 10.63 -1.10
CA LYS A 94 10.89 10.32 -1.99
C LYS A 94 11.85 11.50 -2.07
N THR A 95 13.15 11.21 -2.09
CA THR A 95 14.21 12.23 -2.20
C THR A 95 14.55 12.60 -3.65
N THR A 96 14.01 11.87 -4.62
CA THR A 96 14.22 12.10 -6.06
C THR A 96 12.88 12.02 -6.76
N ILE A 97 12.57 12.99 -7.63
CA ILE A 97 11.32 13.04 -8.38
C ILE A 97 11.29 11.89 -9.38
N SER A 98 10.18 11.16 -9.39
CA SER A 98 9.82 10.16 -10.41
C SER A 98 8.33 9.87 -10.30
N ASP A 99 7.80 9.06 -11.21
CA ASP A 99 6.38 8.69 -11.20
C ASP A 99 6.05 7.77 -10.01
N VAL A 100 4.77 7.78 -9.64
CA VAL A 100 4.19 6.91 -8.61
C VAL A 100 2.92 6.32 -9.20
N GLY A 101 2.82 5.00 -9.21
CA GLY A 101 1.63 4.28 -9.66
C GLY A 101 0.87 3.68 -8.48
N ILE A 102 -0.45 3.55 -8.65
CA ILE A 102 -1.30 2.71 -7.82
C ILE A 102 -1.95 1.71 -8.76
N LYS A 103 -1.90 0.43 -8.39
CA LYS A 103 -2.61 -0.65 -9.06
C LYS A 103 -3.66 -1.18 -8.10
N LEU A 104 -4.88 -1.39 -8.60
CA LEU A 104 -5.98 -1.91 -7.79
C LEU A 104 -6.31 -3.32 -8.27
N VAL A 105 -6.18 -4.29 -7.37
CA VAL A 105 -6.46 -5.70 -7.67
C VAL A 105 -7.51 -6.20 -6.69
N ASN A 106 -8.59 -6.76 -7.24
CA ASN A 106 -9.64 -7.36 -6.42
C ASN A 106 -9.23 -8.77 -5.94
N ALA A 107 -9.98 -9.34 -5.00
CA ALA A 107 -9.68 -10.68 -4.45
C ALA A 107 -9.67 -11.81 -5.50
N GLY A 108 -10.35 -11.62 -6.64
CA GLY A 108 -10.35 -12.57 -7.76
C GLY A 108 -9.20 -12.37 -8.76
N GLY A 109 -8.25 -11.46 -8.49
CA GLY A 109 -7.12 -11.15 -9.36
C GLY A 109 -7.43 -10.22 -10.55
N GLY A 110 -8.66 -9.71 -10.64
CA GLY A 110 -9.04 -8.69 -11.61
C GLY A 110 -8.36 -7.35 -11.26
N ALA A 111 -7.69 -6.74 -12.23
CA ALA A 111 -6.89 -5.53 -12.03
C ALA A 111 -7.37 -4.36 -12.91
N LEU A 112 -7.20 -3.14 -12.37
CA LEU A 112 -7.31 -1.86 -13.07
C LEU A 112 -5.97 -1.10 -12.98
#